data_AF-A0A349B1Z2-F1
#
_entry.id   AF-A0A349B1Z2-F1
#
_cell.length_a   1.000
_cell.length_b   1.000
_cell.length_c   1.000
_cell.angle_alpha   90.00
_cell.angle_beta   90.00
_cell.angle_gamma   90.00
#
_symmetry.space_group_name_H-M   'P 1'
#
loop_
_entity.id
_entity.type
_entity.pdbx_description
1 polymer ?
#
loop_
_entity_poly.entity_id
_entity_poly.type
_entity_poly.pdbx_seq_one_letter_code
_entity_poly.pdbx_strand_id
1 'polypeptide(L)' 'MTPPLWLVIIGLEFPAMIAMLDCLQRPADHFEGGAPDRTAWIRWLVVAILLVPVLIGYGILLGYYYVVIRRNAPGSPR' A
#
# COMPACT_ATOMS: atom_id res chain seq x y z
N MET A 1 -9.82 -14.06 16.49
CA MET A 1 -10.46 -14.09 15.15
C MET A 1 -9.55 -13.34 14.20
N THR A 2 -9.02 -14.00 13.17
CA THR A 2 -8.19 -13.35 12.15
C THR A 2 -9.09 -12.55 11.21
N PRO A 3 -8.87 -11.24 11.05
CA PRO A 3 -9.66 -10.46 10.10
C PRO A 3 -9.43 -11.02 8.69
N PRO A 4 -10.48 -11.09 7.86
CA PRO A 4 -10.31 -11.51 6.47
C PRO A 4 -9.34 -10.58 5.73
N LEU A 5 -8.55 -11.16 4.81
CA LEU A 5 -7.45 -10.47 4.13
C LEU A 5 -7.90 -9.17 3.44
N TRP A 6 -9.11 -9.14 2.88
CA TRP A 6 -9.65 -7.94 2.23
C TRP A 6 -9.85 -6.77 3.22
N LEU A 7 -10.18 -7.02 4.50
CA LEU A 7 -10.25 -5.95 5.52
C LEU A 7 -8.87 -5.40 5.86
N VAL A 8 -7.84 -6.24 5.82
CA VAL A 8 -6.45 -5.79 6.04
C VAL A 8 -6.00 -4.89 4.89
N ILE A 9 -6.32 -5.27 3.65
CA ILE A 9 -6.00 -4.49 2.45
C ILE A 9 -6.73 -3.14 2.49
N ILE A 10 -8.04 -3.14 2.75
CA ILE A 10 -8.82 -1.90 2.90
C ILE A 10 -8.23 -1.05 4.02
N GLY A 11 -7.91 -1.63 5.18
CA GLY A 11 -7.31 -0.89 6.30
C GLY A 11 -5.95 -0.26 5.97
N LEU A 12 -5.21 -0.82 5.00
CA LEU A 12 -3.92 -0.30 4.56
C LEU A 12 -4.05 0.85 3.55
N GLU A 13 -4.96 0.74 2.59
CA GLU A 13 -5.17 1.77 1.55
C GLU A 13 -6.07 2.91 2.02
N PHE A 14 -7.02 2.62 2.92
CA PHE A 14 -8.03 3.58 3.37
C PHE A 14 -7.42 4.88 3.93
N PRO A 15 -6.41 4.87 4.81
CA PRO A 15 -5.82 6.11 5.32
C PRO A 15 -5.20 6.97 4.21
N ALA A 16 -4.55 6.35 3.21
CA ALA A 16 -3.95 7.06 2.10
C ALA A 16 -5.02 7.68 1.19
N MET A 17 -6.12 6.97 0.94
CA MET A 17 -7.25 7.51 0.17
C MET A 17 -7.95 8.67 0.88
N ILE A 18 -8.17 8.55 2.20
CA ILE A 18 -8.78 9.62 2.99
C ILE A 18 -7.88 10.85 3.07
N ALA A 19 -6.57 10.66 3.26
CA ALA A 19 -5.60 11.75 3.22
C ALA A 19 -5.57 12.44 1.85
N MET A 20 -5.75 11.68 0.75
CA MET A 20 -5.82 12.26 -0.59
C MET A 20 -7.09 13.07 -0.80
N LEU A 21 -8.23 12.58 -0.30
CA LEU A 21 -9.48 13.32 -0.32
C LEU A 21 -9.36 14.64 0.46
N ASP A 22 -8.78 14.60 1.66
CA ASP A 22 -8.52 15.80 2.48
C ASP A 22 -7.64 16.81 1.72
N CYS A 23 -6.55 16.33 1.10
CA CYS A 23 -5.67 17.20 0.31
C CYS A 23 -6.37 17.85 -0.90
N LEU A 24 -7.35 17.15 -1.50
CA LEU A 24 -8.12 17.67 -2.61
C LEU A 24 -9.18 18.69 -2.18
N GLN A 25 -9.75 18.56 -0.98
CA GLN A 25 -10.78 19.46 -0.46
C GLN A 25 -10.22 20.66 0.30
N ARG A 26 -9.02 20.55 0.87
CA ARG A 26 -8.38 21.59 1.68
C ARG A 26 -7.87 22.76 0.80
N PRO A 27 -8.13 24.03 1.20
CA PRO A 27 -7.57 25.20 0.54
C PRO A 27 -6.03 25.17 0.52
N ALA A 28 -5.41 25.70 -0.55
CA ALA A 28 -3.97 25.71 -0.70
C ALA A 28 -3.25 26.47 0.43
N ASP A 29 -3.89 27.48 1.01
CA ASP A 29 -3.30 28.33 2.06
C ASP A 29 -3.19 27.63 3.41
N HIS A 30 -3.81 26.45 3.58
CA HIS A 30 -3.70 25.62 4.78
C HIS A 30 -2.51 24.66 4.74
N PHE A 31 -1.71 24.67 3.65
CA PHE A 31 -0.47 23.90 3.53
C PHE A 31 0.71 24.82 3.85
N GLU A 32 1.72 24.33 4.56
CA GLU A 32 2.87 25.15 4.99
C GLU A 32 3.61 25.77 3.80
N GLY A 33 3.73 25.03 2.69
CA GLY A 33 4.31 25.53 1.44
C GLY A 33 3.28 26.03 0.42
N GLY A 34 2.01 26.17 0.80
CA GLY A 34 0.95 26.62 -0.10
C GLY A 34 0.58 25.61 -1.21
N ALA A 35 0.18 26.13 -2.37
CA ALA A 35 -0.20 25.33 -3.55
C ALA A 35 0.85 24.30 -4.04
N PRO A 36 2.17 24.59 -4.09
CA PRO A 36 3.15 23.61 -4.53
C PRO A 36 3.28 22.43 -3.55
N ASP A 37 3.15 22.69 -2.25
CA ASP A 37 3.20 21.65 -1.21
C ASP A 37 2.00 20.71 -1.29
N ARG A 38 0.80 21.26 -1.50
CA ARG A 38 -0.41 20.48 -1.81
C ARG A 38 -0.18 19.53 -3.01
N THR A 39 0.46 20.02 -4.07
CA THR A 39 0.73 19.22 -5.27
C THR A 39 1.74 18.10 -5.00
N ALA A 40 2.75 18.37 -4.18
CA ALA A 40 3.72 17.36 -3.75
C ALA A 40 3.06 16.26 -2.92
N TRP A 41 2.21 16.63 -1.96
CA TRP A 41 1.43 15.69 -1.15
C TRP A 41 0.54 14.79 -2.00
N ILE A 42 -0.21 15.36 -2.95
CA ILE A 42 -1.08 14.58 -3.85
C ILE A 42 -0.25 13.58 -4.66
N ARG A 43 0.88 14.01 -5.23
CA ARG A 43 1.76 13.11 -6.00
C ARG A 43 2.32 11.98 -5.14
N TRP A 44 2.75 12.29 -3.92
CA TRP A 44 3.24 11.30 -2.98
C TRP A 44 2.15 10.29 -2.60
N LEU A 45 0.92 10.76 -2.34
CA LEU A 45 -0.22 9.91 -2.01
C LEU A 45 -0.61 8.98 -3.16
N VAL A 46 -0.58 9.45 -4.41
CA VAL A 46 -0.78 8.59 -5.59
C VAL A 46 0.24 7.45 -5.61
N VAL A 47 1.51 7.75 -5.39
CA VAL A 47 2.57 6.72 -5.34
C VAL A 47 2.33 5.75 -4.19
N ALA A 48 1.97 6.26 -3.00
CA ALA A 48 1.68 5.44 -1.83
C ALA A 48 0.52 4.46 -2.09
N ILE A 49 -0.60 4.94 -2.66
CA ILE A 49 -1.77 4.13 -2.99
C ILE A 49 -1.39 3.02 -3.99
N LEU A 50 -0.63 3.33 -5.03
CA LEU A 50 -0.20 2.33 -6.02
C LEU A 50 0.82 1.33 -5.47
N LEU A 51 1.61 1.73 -4.48
CA LEU A 51 2.63 0.86 -3.89
C LEU A 51 2.03 -0.25 -3.02
N VAL A 52 0.90 0.01 -2.34
CA VAL A 52 0.23 -0.98 -1.48
C VAL A 52 -0.11 -2.29 -2.21
N PRO A 53 -0.86 -2.31 -3.33
CA PRO A 53 -1.19 -3.55 -4.02
C PRO A 53 0.06 -4.23 -4.61
N VAL A 54 1.07 -3.47 -5.01
CA VAL A 54 2.35 -4.01 -5.48
C VAL A 54 3.06 -4.79 -4.37
N LEU A 55 3.16 -4.21 -3.17
CA LEU A 55 3.76 -4.87 -2.01
C LEU A 55 2.98 -6.11 -1.59
N ILE A 56 1.64 -6.05 -1.62
CA ILE A 56 0.79 -7.21 -1.37
C ILE A 56 1.08 -8.31 -2.40
N GLY A 57 1.16 -7.96 -3.69
CA GLY A 57 1.51 -8.91 -4.77
C GLY A 57 2.86 -9.59 -4.54
N TYR A 58 3.89 -8.83 -4.18
CA TYR A 58 5.20 -9.38 -3.82
C TYR A 58 5.14 -10.29 -2.59
N GLY A 59 4.36 -9.92 -1.57
CA GLY A 59 4.13 -10.76 -0.40
C GLY A 59 3.50 -12.12 -0.75
N ILE A 60 2.51 -12.12 -1.65
CA ILE A 60 1.87 -13.35 -2.15
C ILE A 60 2.88 -14.21 -2.92
N LEU A 61 3.66 -13.61 -3.84
CA LEU A 61 4.68 -14.32 -4.60
C LEU A 61 5.76 -14.94 -3.70
N LEU A 62 6.23 -14.19 -2.70
CA LEU A 62 7.19 -14.68 -1.71
C LEU A 62 6.59 -15.82 -0.88
N GLY A 63 5.35 -15.68 -0.42
CA GLY A 63 4.64 -16.74 0.28
C GLY A 63 4.54 -18.01 -0.55
N TYR A 64 4.16 -17.89 -1.82
CA TYR A 64 4.11 -19.01 -2.76
C TYR A 64 5.49 -19.66 -2.95
N TYR A 65 6.54 -18.86 -3.14
CA TYR A 65 7.89 -19.36 -3.26
C TYR A 65 8.32 -20.18 -2.04
N TYR A 66 8.11 -19.67 -0.83
CA TYR A 66 8.54 -20.37 0.39
C TYR A 66 7.67 -21.58 0.76
N VAL A 67 6.36 -21.50 0.53
CA VAL A 67 5.42 -22.55 0.92
C VAL A 67 5.32 -23.65 -0.13
N VAL A 68 5.44 -23.33 -1.42
CA VAL A 68 5.22 -24.28 -2.51
C VAL A 68 6.54 -24.62 -3.21
N ILE A 69 7.22 -23.62 -3.77
CA ILE A 69 8.39 -23.88 -4.62
C ILE A 69 9.54 -24.47 -3.79
N ARG A 70 9.93 -23.81 -2.70
CA ARG A 70 11.06 -24.22 -1.86
C ARG A 70 10.84 -25.60 -1.23
N ARG A 71 9.61 -25.90 -0.79
CA ARG A 71 9.26 -27.20 -0.19
C ARG A 71 9.31 -28.36 -1.19
N ASN A 72 8.98 -28.10 -2.45
CA ASN A 72 8.98 -29.10 -3.51
C ASN A 72 10.30 -29.10 -4.32
N ALA A 73 11.27 -28.27 -3.95
CA ALA A 73 12.55 -28.20 -4.61
C ALA A 73 13.35 -29.50 -4.37
N PRO A 74 13.87 -30.14 -5.43
CA PRO A 74 14.68 -31.34 -5.28
C PRO A 74 15.92 -31.04 -4.42
N GLY A 75 16.02 -31.72 -3.28
CA GLY A 75 17.11 -31.54 -2.31
C GLY A 75 16.77 -30.75 -1.04
N SER A 76 15.53 -30.28 -0.85
CA SER A 76 15.12 -29.70 0.44
C SER A 76 15.08 -30.78 1.53
N PRO A 77 15.76 -30.61 2.69
CA PRO A 77 15.60 -31.52 3.82
C PRO A 77 14.14 -31.48 4.30
N ARG A 78 13.55 -32.67 4.50
CA ARG A 78 12.15 -32.85 4.92
C ARG A 78 11.91 -32.33 6.33
#